data_AF-A0A0M3HHT5-F1
#
_entry.id   AF-A0A0M3HHT5-F1
#
_cell.length_a   1.000
_cell.length_b   1.000
_cell.length_c   1.000
_cell.angle_alpha   90.00
_cell.angle_beta   90.00
_cell.angle_gamma   90.00
#
_symmetry.space_group_name_H-M   'P 1'
#
loop_
_entity.id
_entity.type
_entity.pdbx_description
1 polymer ?
#
loop_
_entity_poly.entity_id
_entity_poly.type
_entity_poly.pdbx_seq_one_letter_code
_entity_poly.pdbx_strand_id
1 'polypeptide(L)' 'ISSGANVTAAVKLASRPENVGKLVVTVLPSFGERYLSTDLYSDVKNAAEALSVDTLEEVLKKLSISDQKNQQ' A
#
# COMPACT_ATOMS: atom_id res chain seq x y z
N ILE A 1 -12.74 -0.01 5.00
CA ILE A 1 -13.60 1.08 5.50
C ILE A 1 -14.04 0.85 6.96
N SER A 2 -14.82 -0.20 7.26
CA SER A 2 -15.31 -0.49 8.63
C SER A 2 -14.20 -0.74 9.67
N SER A 3 -13.17 -1.52 9.31
CA SER A 3 -11.99 -1.75 10.16
C SER A 3 -11.28 -0.44 10.58
N GLY A 4 -11.10 0.48 9.64
CA GLY A 4 -10.48 1.78 9.91
C GLY A 4 -11.33 2.66 10.84
N ALA A 5 -12.66 2.62 10.69
CA ALA A 5 -13.58 3.31 11.58
C ALA A 5 -13.50 2.74 13.01
N ASN A 6 -13.48 1.41 13.15
CA ASN A 6 -13.36 0.74 14.43
C ASN A 6 -12.04 1.06 15.15
N VAL A 7 -10.92 1.02 14.44
CA VAL A 7 -9.61 1.41 15.00
C VAL A 7 -9.60 2.88 15.39
N THR A 8 -10.15 3.77 14.55
CA THR A 8 -10.25 5.20 14.87
C THR A 8 -11.05 5.45 16.14
N ALA A 9 -12.19 4.78 16.30
CA ALA A 9 -13.02 4.88 17.50
C ALA A 9 -12.31 4.29 18.73
N ALA A 10 -11.65 3.14 18.58
CA ALA A 10 -10.91 2.49 19.65
C ALA A 10 -9.75 3.37 20.16
N VAL A 11 -8.98 3.98 19.25
CA VAL A 11 -7.91 4.93 19.60
C VAL A 11 -8.47 6.13 20.34
N LYS A 12 -9.53 6.78 19.81
CA LYS A 12 -10.19 7.91 20.47
C LYS A 12 -10.72 7.56 21.86
N LEU A 13 -11.22 6.34 22.05
CA LEU A 13 -11.68 5.86 23.35
C LEU A 13 -10.52 5.60 24.30
N ALA A 14 -9.44 4.98 23.82
CA ALA A 14 -8.24 4.69 24.61
C ALA A 14 -7.50 5.96 25.06
N SER A 15 -7.57 7.05 24.30
CA SER A 15 -6.97 8.34 24.65
C SER A 15 -7.61 9.04 25.85
N ARG A 16 -8.77 8.57 26.35
CA ARG A 16 -9.48 9.25 27.44
C ARG A 16 -8.83 8.96 28.79
N PRO A 17 -8.72 9.95 29.71
CA PRO A 17 -8.06 9.76 31.01
C PRO A 17 -8.62 8.59 31.82
N GLU A 18 -9.94 8.38 31.79
CA GLU A 18 -10.61 7.29 32.49
C GLU A 18 -10.30 5.89 31.95
N ASN A 19 -9.61 5.81 30.81
CA ASN A 19 -9.22 4.55 30.16
C ASN A 19 -7.71 4.27 30.24
N VAL A 20 -6.94 5.08 30.96
CA VAL A 20 -5.52 4.80 31.23
C VAL A 20 -5.35 3.43 31.88
N GLY A 21 -4.45 2.63 31.33
CA GLY A 21 -4.16 1.27 31.79
C GLY A 21 -5.19 0.20 31.39
N LYS A 22 -6.28 0.57 30.69
CA LYS A 22 -7.25 -0.41 30.18
C LYS A 22 -6.85 -0.92 28.80
N LEU A 23 -7.17 -2.19 28.53
CA LEU A 23 -7.04 -2.78 27.20
C LEU A 23 -8.35 -2.58 26.41
N VAL A 24 -8.29 -1.82 25.31
CA VAL A 24 -9.40 -1.65 24.38
C VAL A 24 -9.29 -2.69 23.27
N VAL A 25 -10.34 -3.50 23.09
CA VAL A 25 -10.43 -4.52 22.03
C VAL A 25 -11.49 -4.09 21.02
N THR A 26 -11.20 -4.26 19.72
CA THR A 26 -12.15 -4.00 18.63
C THR A 26 -12.02 -5.04 17.52
N VAL A 27 -13.01 -5.14 16.65
CA VAL A 27 -13.08 -6.14 15.57
C VAL A 27 -12.70 -5.51 14.23
N LEU A 28 -11.91 -6.23 13.45
CA LEU A 28 -11.65 -5.93 12.04
C LEU A 28 -12.47 -6.93 11.19
N PRO A 29 -13.64 -6.53 10.65
CA PRO A 29 -14.63 -7.50 10.15
C PRO A 29 -14.24 -8.22 8.85
N SER A 30 -13.25 -7.72 8.13
CA SER A 30 -12.86 -8.23 6.81
C SER A 30 -11.42 -7.86 6.47
N PHE A 31 -10.84 -8.61 5.52
CA PHE A 31 -9.53 -8.34 4.94
C PHE A 31 -9.60 -7.30 3.81
N GLY A 32 -8.52 -6.53 3.63
CA GLY A 32 -8.47 -5.36 2.75
C GLY A 32 -8.61 -5.67 1.26
N GLU A 33 -8.10 -6.82 0.80
CA GLU A 33 -8.07 -7.22 -0.62
C GLU A 33 -9.44 -7.19 -1.31
N ARG A 34 -10.50 -7.52 -0.56
CA ARG A 34 -11.89 -7.46 -1.06
C ARG A 34 -12.29 -6.07 -1.57
N TYR A 35 -11.59 -5.03 -1.13
CA TYR A 35 -11.90 -3.64 -1.41
C TYR A 35 -10.97 -2.99 -2.43
N LEU A 36 -10.10 -3.74 -3.13
CA LEU A 36 -9.18 -3.17 -4.14
C LEU A 36 -9.89 -2.39 -5.26
N SER A 37 -11.13 -2.75 -5.58
CA SER A 37 -11.94 -2.07 -6.60
C SER A 37 -12.75 -0.88 -6.07
N THR A 38 -12.62 -0.52 -4.79
CA THR A 38 -13.35 0.60 -4.19
C THR A 38 -12.43 1.80 -3.96
N ASP A 39 -13.01 2.95 -3.61
CA ASP A 39 -12.28 4.17 -3.27
C ASP A 39 -11.27 4.00 -2.13
N LEU A 40 -11.34 2.92 -1.35
CA LEU A 40 -10.37 2.66 -0.29
C LEU A 40 -8.94 2.53 -0.81
N TYR A 41 -8.77 2.09 -2.06
CA TYR A 41 -7.46 1.87 -2.69
C TYR A 41 -7.27 2.67 -3.97
N SER A 42 -8.12 3.65 -4.28
CA SER A 42 -8.07 4.42 -5.54
C SER A 42 -6.69 5.01 -5.82
N ASP A 43 -6.06 5.64 -4.83
CA ASP A 43 -4.73 6.26 -5.00
C ASP A 43 -3.64 5.24 -5.34
N VAL A 44 -3.63 4.11 -4.64
CA VAL A 44 -2.66 3.03 -4.86
C VAL A 44 -2.92 2.34 -6.19
N LYS A 45 -4.19 2.12 -6.54
CA LYS A 45 -4.58 1.55 -7.83
C LYS A 45 -4.10 2.45 -8.98
N ASN A 46 -4.39 3.74 -8.91
CA ASN A 46 -3.96 4.70 -9.93
C ASN A 46 -2.42 4.75 -10.04
N ALA A 47 -1.72 4.73 -8.91
CA ALA A 47 -0.26 4.68 -8.89
C ALA A 47 0.29 3.38 -9.51
N ALA A 48 -0.34 2.23 -9.24
CA ALA A 48 0.04 0.95 -9.81
C ALA A 48 -0.20 0.88 -11.31
N GLU A 49 -1.33 1.43 -11.80
CA GLU A 49 -1.64 1.53 -13.22
C GLU A 49 -0.68 2.46 -13.98
N ALA A 50 -0.09 3.45 -13.29
CA ALA A 50 0.89 4.37 -13.87
C ALA A 50 2.33 3.81 -13.92
N LEU A 51 2.59 2.61 -13.40
CA LEU A 51 3.92 2.00 -13.46
C LEU A 51 4.29 1.65 -14.90
N SER A 52 5.40 2.22 -15.39
CA SER A 52 5.96 1.87 -16.69
C SER A 52 6.68 0.52 -16.63
N VAL A 53 6.48 -0.30 -17.66
CA VAL A 53 7.31 -1.48 -17.88
C VAL A 53 8.37 -1.10 -18.90
N ASP A 54 9.63 -1.17 -18.48
CA ASP A 54 10.75 -0.99 -19.40
C ASP A 54 10.94 -2.25 -20.26
N THR A 55 11.26 -2.05 -21.53
CA THR A 55 11.75 -3.12 -22.41
C THR A 55 13.17 -3.54 -22.04
N LEU A 56 13.58 -4.74 -22.43
CA LEU A 56 14.94 -5.22 -22.20
C LEU A 56 15.98 -4.27 -22.81
N GLU A 57 15.70 -3.75 -24.00
CA GLU A 57 16.55 -2.81 -24.72
C GLU A 57 16.72 -1.50 -23.94
N GLU A 58 15.64 -0.96 -23.36
CA GLU A 58 15.69 0.23 -22.51
C GLU A 58 16.46 -0.01 -21.22
N VAL A 59 16.27 -1.17 -20.57
CA VAL A 59 17.03 -1.57 -19.39
C VAL A 59 18.52 -1.70 -19.72
N LEU A 60 18.87 -2.38 -20.81
CA LEU A 60 20.26 -2.57 -21.24
C LEU A 60 20.95 -1.24 -21.57
N LYS A 61 20.21 -0.29 -22.16
CA LYS A 61 20.70 1.07 -22.43
C LYS A 61 20.88 1.88 -21.14
N LYS A 62 19.93 1.81 -20.19
CA LYS A 62 20.04 2.46 -18.87
C LYS A 62 21.24 1.94 -18.07
N LEU A 63 21.53 0.65 -18.20
CA LEU A 63 22.67 0.00 -17.55
C LEU A 63 24.00 0.24 -18.26
N SER A 64 24.04 0.99 -19.37
CA SER A 64 25.25 1.26 -20.17
C SER A 64 25.98 -0.02 -20.62
N ILE A 65 25.27 -1.14 -20.79
CA ILE A 65 25.83 -2.44 -21.23
C ILE A 65 25.93 -2.50 -22.77
N SER A 66 25.64 -1.39 -23.46
CA SER A 66 25.47 -1.32 -24.91
C SER A 66 26.73 -1.68 -25.72
N ASP A 67 27.94 -1.53 -25.17
CA ASP A 67 29.19 -1.58 -25.97
C ASP A 67 30.02 -2.87 -25.86
N GLN A 68 29.61 -3.88 -25.10
CA GLN A 68 30.43 -5.09 -24.88
C GLN A 68 30.18 -6.24 -25.88
N LYS A 69 29.19 -6.12 -26.80
CA LYS A 69 28.83 -7.21 -27.73
C LYS A 69 29.38 -7.08 -29.16
N ASN A 70 30.08 -6.00 -29.50
CA ASN A 70 30.68 -5.80 -30.84
C ASN A 70 32.22 -5.91 -30.86
N GLN A 71 32.82 -6.57 -29.86
CA GLN A 71 34.24 -6.93 -29.85
C GLN A 71 34.40 -8.45 -29.76
N GLN A 72 34.02 -9.17 -30.81
CA GLN A 72 34.60 -10.46 -31.22
C GLN A 72 34.15 -10.82 -32.62
#